data_AF-A0A6B2LHR3-F1
#
_entry.id   AF-A0A6B2LHR3-F1
#
_cell.length_a   1.000
_cell.length_b   1.000
_cell.length_c   1.000
_cell.angle_alpha   90.00
_cell.angle_beta   90.00
_cell.angle_gamma   90.00
#
_symmetry.space_group_name_H-M   'P 1'
#
loop_
_entity.id
_entity.type
_entity.pdbx_description
1 polymer ?
#
loop_
_entity_poly.entity_id
_entity_poly.type
_entity_poly.pdbx_seq_one_letter_code
_entity_poly.pdbx_strand_id
1 'polypeptide(L)'
;MIGTIAFILLVLFSIDWFRRNKFEVFMVSHGLVLVYYVTATIHSPNFIIYMAISVALFVLDIAGRVLLGDTLFPLETTLFKKKSDSLVQIQFPKPLPCTKSSYLPGQYVFINIPEISSMEWHPFSLSSAPNDTIMEVHVRALGNWTKKLVDLASQKQQTRIKFDGPYGNLKLNYRRYTNMLLIGGGIGVTPLIGILKDIFFFEGTIRTRLQT
;
A
#
# COMPACT_ATOMS: atom_id res chain seq x y z
N MET A 1 -7.42 -29.32 23.68
CA MET A 1 -5.94 -29.28 23.76
C MET A 1 -5.32 -28.66 22.51
N ILE A 2 -5.58 -29.18 21.31
CA ILE A 2 -5.01 -28.65 20.05
C ILE A 2 -5.36 -27.17 19.81
N GLY A 3 -6.63 -26.78 19.94
CA GLY A 3 -7.05 -25.37 19.76
C GLY A 3 -6.38 -24.41 20.74
N THR A 4 -6.19 -24.82 21.99
CA THR A 4 -5.48 -24.04 23.01
C THR A 4 -4.01 -23.83 22.65
N ILE A 5 -3.33 -24.87 22.17
CA ILE A 5 -1.94 -24.78 21.72
C ILE A 5 -1.84 -23.83 20.51
N ALA A 6 -2.74 -23.96 19.54
CA ALA A 6 -2.79 -23.06 18.38
C ALA A 6 -2.97 -21.60 18.81
N PHE A 7 -3.88 -21.34 19.76
CA PHE A 7 -4.09 -20.00 20.31
C PHE A 7 -2.85 -19.44 21.03
N ILE A 8 -2.17 -20.25 21.84
CA ILE A 8 -0.93 -19.83 22.52
C ILE A 8 0.16 -19.47 21.50
N LEU A 9 0.33 -20.28 20.45
CA LEU A 9 1.31 -20.00 19.40
C LEU A 9 0.96 -18.72 18.62
N LEU A 10 -0.33 -18.50 18.32
CA LEU A 10 -0.80 -17.26 17.69
C LEU A 10 -0.40 -16.04 18.52
N VAL A 11 -0.66 -16.06 19.82
CA VAL A 11 -0.30 -14.96 20.72
C VAL A 11 1.21 -14.78 20.78
N LEU A 12 1.97 -15.86 20.96
CA LEU A 12 3.44 -15.84 21.07
C LEU A 12 4.10 -15.19 19.85
N PHE A 13 3.72 -15.61 18.64
CA PHE A 13 4.30 -15.07 17.40
C PHE A 13 3.72 -13.70 17.01
N SER A 14 2.60 -13.28 17.62
CA SER A 14 2.04 -11.93 17.47
C SER A 14 2.68 -10.88 18.38
N ILE A 15 3.59 -11.29 19.28
CA ILE A 15 4.34 -10.36 20.13
C ILE A 15 5.16 -9.39 19.26
N ASP A 16 5.24 -8.14 19.72
CA ASP A 16 5.83 -7.01 19.00
C ASP A 16 7.25 -7.27 18.49
N TRP A 17 8.04 -8.05 19.24
CA TRP A 17 9.37 -8.46 18.81
C TRP A 17 9.35 -9.35 17.55
N PHE A 18 8.52 -10.39 17.51
CA PHE A 18 8.40 -11.27 16.34
C PHE A 18 7.82 -10.52 15.15
N ARG A 19 6.74 -9.77 15.37
CA ARG A 19 6.06 -8.99 14.32
C ARG A 19 6.99 -7.98 13.63
N ARG A 20 7.89 -7.32 14.37
CA ARG A 20 8.78 -6.28 13.82
C ARG A 20 10.08 -6.82 13.20
N ASN A 21 10.58 -7.96 13.69
CA ASN A 21 11.88 -8.50 13.27
C ASN A 21 11.76 -9.69 12.31
N LYS A 22 10.69 -10.48 12.43
CA LYS A 22 10.44 -11.73 11.69
C LYS A 22 9.00 -11.76 11.19
N PHE A 23 8.65 -10.77 10.36
CA PHE A 23 7.28 -10.59 9.86
C PHE A 23 6.74 -11.83 9.13
N GLU A 24 7.56 -12.52 8.33
CA GLU A 24 7.12 -13.74 7.63
C GLU A 24 6.73 -14.87 8.58
N VAL A 25 7.49 -15.06 9.68
CA VAL A 25 7.14 -16.02 10.73
C VAL A 25 5.84 -15.62 11.40
N PHE A 26 5.68 -14.34 11.71
CA PHE A 26 4.43 -13.79 12.23
C PHE A 26 3.27 -14.10 11.27
N MET A 27 3.37 -13.78 9.99
CA MET A 27 2.29 -13.99 9.01
C MET A 27 1.93 -15.47 8.81
N VAL A 28 2.93 -16.35 8.66
CA VAL A 28 2.69 -17.79 8.49
C VAL A 28 2.06 -18.38 9.73
N SER A 29 2.58 -18.06 10.93
CA SER A 29 1.98 -18.52 12.19
C SER A 29 0.59 -17.95 12.43
N HIS A 30 0.28 -16.75 11.94
CA HIS A 30 -1.06 -16.17 12.02
C HIS A 30 -2.10 -17.02 11.27
N GLY A 31 -1.69 -17.78 10.25
CA GLY A 31 -2.54 -18.76 9.57
C GLY A 31 -3.11 -19.85 10.50
N LEU A 32 -2.53 -20.06 11.70
CA LEU A 32 -3.07 -20.96 12.73
C LEU A 32 -4.47 -20.56 13.23
N VAL A 33 -4.94 -19.34 12.93
CA VAL A 33 -6.34 -18.93 13.17
C VAL A 33 -7.32 -19.91 12.54
N LEU A 34 -7.02 -20.47 11.37
CA LEU A 34 -7.89 -21.48 10.73
C LEU A 34 -7.98 -22.77 11.53
N VAL A 35 -6.84 -23.24 12.07
CA VAL A 35 -6.80 -24.42 12.94
C VAL A 35 -7.61 -24.16 14.22
N TYR A 36 -7.47 -22.96 14.79
CA TYR A 36 -8.27 -22.54 15.93
C TYR A 36 -9.77 -22.52 15.59
N TYR A 37 -10.19 -21.95 14.47
CA TYR A 37 -11.60 -21.90 14.04
C TYR A 37 -12.23 -23.30 13.88
N VAL A 38 -11.51 -24.23 13.25
CA VAL A 38 -11.99 -25.62 13.07
C VAL A 38 -12.13 -26.31 14.43
N THR A 39 -11.11 -26.23 15.28
CA THR A 39 -11.15 -26.89 16.61
C THR A 39 -12.18 -26.26 17.54
N ALA A 40 -12.41 -24.95 17.47
CA ALA A 40 -13.47 -24.26 18.19
C ALA A 40 -14.87 -24.72 17.74
N THR A 41 -15.08 -24.93 16.43
CA THR A 41 -16.34 -25.45 15.88
C THR A 41 -16.62 -26.88 16.35
N ILE A 42 -15.59 -27.73 16.42
CA ILE A 42 -15.72 -29.09 16.97
C ILE A 42 -16.05 -29.04 18.48
N HIS A 43 -15.45 -28.12 19.22
CA HIS A 43 -15.69 -27.97 20.66
C HIS A 43 -17.10 -27.43 20.98
N SER A 44 -17.60 -26.48 20.18
CA SER A 44 -18.93 -25.91 20.32
C SER A 44 -19.57 -25.78 18.93
N PRO A 45 -20.54 -26.65 18.57
CA PRO A 45 -21.16 -26.61 17.26
C PRO A 45 -21.84 -25.28 16.91
N ASN A 46 -22.33 -24.55 17.92
CA ASN A 46 -22.93 -23.22 17.74
C ASN A 46 -21.91 -22.19 17.23
N PHE A 47 -20.60 -22.43 17.39
CA PHE A 47 -19.55 -21.55 16.88
C PHE A 47 -19.53 -21.45 15.34
N ILE A 48 -20.12 -22.44 14.65
CA ILE A 48 -20.12 -22.51 13.18
C ILE A 48 -20.67 -21.25 12.51
N ILE A 49 -21.67 -20.60 13.13
CA ILE A 49 -22.30 -19.39 12.59
C ILE A 49 -21.29 -18.23 12.58
N TYR A 50 -20.54 -18.04 13.68
CA TYR A 50 -19.53 -16.99 13.77
C TYR A 50 -18.35 -17.26 12.82
N MET A 51 -17.92 -18.51 12.73
CA MET A 51 -16.89 -18.93 11.78
C MET A 51 -17.33 -18.64 10.34
N ALA A 52 -18.55 -19.05 9.97
CA ALA A 52 -19.09 -18.88 8.63
C ALA A 52 -19.17 -17.40 8.22
N ILE A 53 -19.65 -16.51 9.11
CA ILE A 53 -19.71 -15.07 8.86
C ILE A 53 -18.29 -14.50 8.68
N SER A 54 -17.36 -14.84 9.58
CA SER A 54 -15.98 -14.34 9.51
C SER A 54 -15.27 -14.78 8.23
N VAL A 55 -15.41 -16.06 7.84
CA VAL A 55 -14.81 -16.60 6.62
C VAL A 55 -15.48 -16.01 5.38
N ALA A 56 -16.81 -15.86 5.37
CA ALA A 56 -17.52 -15.24 4.26
C ALA A 56 -17.07 -13.79 4.02
N LEU A 57 -16.98 -12.98 5.07
CA LEU A 57 -16.49 -11.59 4.95
C LEU A 57 -15.04 -11.53 4.46
N PHE A 58 -14.17 -12.43 4.94
CA PHE A 58 -12.78 -12.49 4.51
C PHE A 58 -12.65 -12.90 3.03
N VAL A 59 -13.41 -13.91 2.60
CA VAL A 59 -13.45 -14.34 1.20
C VAL A 59 -14.00 -13.24 0.30
N LEU A 60 -15.02 -12.51 0.74
CA LEU A 60 -15.55 -11.36 -0.01
C LEU A 60 -14.53 -10.22 -0.14
N ASP A 61 -13.76 -9.91 0.91
CA ASP A 61 -12.68 -8.92 0.85
C ASP A 61 -11.59 -9.35 -0.15
N ILE A 62 -11.12 -10.60 -0.06
CA ILE A 62 -10.11 -11.14 -1.00
C ILE A 62 -10.65 -11.14 -2.43
N ALA A 63 -11.87 -11.63 -2.64
CA ALA A 63 -12.48 -11.66 -3.96
C ALA A 63 -12.60 -10.24 -4.53
N GLY A 64 -13.00 -9.25 -3.72
CA GLY A 64 -13.02 -7.85 -4.11
C GLY A 64 -11.64 -7.35 -4.56
N ARG A 65 -10.58 -7.60 -3.77
CA ARG A 65 -9.20 -7.20 -4.11
C ARG A 65 -8.66 -7.88 -5.37
N VAL A 66 -9.04 -9.13 -5.63
CA VAL A 66 -8.58 -9.90 -6.79
C VAL A 66 -9.36 -9.54 -8.06
N LEU A 67 -10.67 -9.31 -7.95
CA LEU A 67 -11.53 -9.02 -9.09
C LEU A 67 -11.46 -7.55 -9.53
N LEU A 68 -11.23 -6.63 -8.60
CA LEU A 68 -11.24 -5.19 -8.86
C LEU A 68 -9.85 -4.54 -8.85
N GLY A 69 -8.82 -5.24 -8.37
CA GLY A 69 -7.47 -4.70 -8.24
C GLY A 69 -6.43 -5.54 -8.96
N ASP A 70 -5.31 -4.92 -9.33
CA ASP A 70 -4.19 -5.59 -10.00
C ASP A 70 -3.12 -6.11 -9.02
N THR A 71 -3.56 -6.51 -7.83
CA THR A 71 -2.67 -6.89 -6.71
C THR A 71 -1.84 -8.15 -6.96
N LEU A 72 -2.28 -8.99 -7.90
CA LEU A 72 -1.71 -10.31 -8.14
C LEU A 72 -0.46 -10.28 -9.02
N PHE A 73 -0.41 -9.39 -10.00
CA PHE A 73 0.63 -9.40 -11.03
C PHE A 73 1.70 -8.35 -10.72
N PRO A 74 2.95 -8.77 -10.44
CA PRO A 74 4.04 -7.82 -10.24
C PRO A 74 4.36 -7.10 -11.54
N LEU A 75 4.55 -5.79 -11.43
CA LEU A 75 4.97 -4.90 -12.51
C LEU A 75 6.46 -4.60 -12.36
N GLU A 76 7.13 -4.26 -13.45
CA GLU A 76 8.48 -3.69 -13.38
C GLU A 76 8.43 -2.19 -13.11
N THR A 77 9.29 -1.73 -12.19
CA THR A 77 9.46 -0.29 -11.95
C THR A 77 10.11 0.37 -13.16
N THR A 78 9.58 1.53 -13.55
CA THR A 78 10.21 2.39 -14.57
C THR A 78 11.43 3.12 -14.02
N LEU A 79 11.41 3.48 -12.73
CA LEU A 79 12.52 4.10 -12.03
C LEU A 79 12.57 3.59 -10.59
N PHE A 80 13.73 3.09 -10.18
CA PHE A 80 14.00 2.72 -8.80
C PHE A 80 15.35 3.30 -8.41
N LYS A 81 15.32 4.42 -7.67
CA LYS A 81 16.53 5.22 -7.40
C LYS A 81 16.62 5.66 -5.95
N LYS A 82 17.77 5.39 -5.33
CA LYS A 82 18.16 6.02 -4.06
C LYS A 82 18.42 7.51 -4.27
N LYS A 83 17.62 8.36 -3.62
CA LYS A 83 17.75 9.83 -3.64
C LYS A 83 18.68 10.34 -2.54
N SER A 84 18.66 9.70 -1.38
CA SER A 84 19.56 9.96 -0.25
C SER A 84 19.72 8.71 0.61
N ASP A 85 20.55 8.75 1.65
CA ASP A 85 20.73 7.63 2.58
C ASP A 85 19.46 7.16 3.28
N SER A 86 18.40 7.96 3.28
CA SER A 86 17.12 7.59 3.88
C SER A 86 15.94 7.76 2.95
N LEU A 87 16.12 7.98 1.64
CA LEU A 87 15.02 8.24 0.70
C LEU A 87 15.19 7.48 -0.61
N VAL A 88 14.14 6.75 -1.00
CA VAL A 88 14.03 6.07 -2.30
C VAL A 88 12.87 6.68 -3.09
N GLN A 89 13.11 6.94 -4.36
CA GLN A 89 12.10 7.32 -5.33
C GLN A 89 11.75 6.08 -6.17
N ILE A 90 10.47 5.77 -6.26
CA ILE A 90 9.96 4.65 -7.06
C ILE A 90 8.93 5.17 -8.04
N GLN A 91 9.08 4.82 -9.30
CA GLN A 91 8.10 5.05 -10.35
C GLN A 91 7.74 3.74 -11.03
N PHE A 92 6.47 3.59 -11.37
CA PHE A 92 5.93 2.40 -12.03
C PHE A 92 4.77 2.79 -12.95
N PRO A 93 4.48 1.99 -14.00
CA PRO A 93 3.42 2.32 -14.95
C PRO A 93 2.06 2.29 -14.26
N LYS A 94 1.12 3.10 -14.77
CA LYS A 94 -0.27 3.02 -14.35
C LYS A 94 -0.88 1.69 -14.85
N PRO A 95 -1.31 0.81 -13.95
CA PRO A 95 -1.86 -0.49 -14.31
C PRO A 95 -3.29 -0.35 -14.82
N LEU A 96 -3.72 -1.26 -15.70
CA LEU A 96 -5.08 -1.26 -16.27
C LEU A 96 -6.05 -1.85 -15.23
N PRO A 97 -7.19 -1.21 -14.89
CA PRO A 97 -7.93 -0.24 -15.70
C PRO A 97 -7.66 1.23 -15.35
N CYS A 98 -6.60 1.55 -14.60
CA CYS A 98 -6.28 2.91 -14.17
C CYS A 98 -5.70 3.80 -15.30
N THR A 99 -6.47 4.01 -16.36
CA THR A 99 -6.06 4.72 -17.58
C THR A 99 -6.37 6.21 -17.50
N LYS A 100 -5.45 6.98 -16.88
CA LYS A 100 -5.48 8.45 -16.71
C LYS A 100 -6.68 8.95 -15.88
N SER A 101 -6.39 9.54 -14.71
CA SER A 101 -7.36 10.12 -13.75
C SER A 101 -8.09 9.15 -12.79
N SER A 102 -7.60 7.93 -12.60
CA SER A 102 -8.27 6.92 -11.74
C SER A 102 -7.99 7.07 -10.23
N TYR A 103 -7.17 8.04 -9.84
CA TYR A 103 -6.89 8.35 -8.44
C TYR A 103 -6.97 9.85 -8.20
N LEU A 104 -7.31 10.25 -6.98
CA LEU A 104 -7.36 11.63 -6.53
C LEU A 104 -6.02 12.04 -5.91
N PRO A 105 -5.59 13.31 -6.05
CA PRO A 105 -4.37 13.79 -5.41
C PRO A 105 -4.37 13.57 -3.90
N GLY A 106 -3.22 13.14 -3.37
CA GLY A 106 -3.04 12.86 -1.95
C GLY A 106 -3.60 11.50 -1.47
N GLN A 107 -4.10 10.66 -2.37
CA GLN A 107 -4.32 9.25 -2.10
C GLN A 107 -3.00 8.49 -1.85
N TYR A 108 -3.10 7.31 -1.26
CA TYR A 108 -1.97 6.41 -1.02
C TYR A 108 -2.23 5.02 -1.60
N VAL A 109 -1.18 4.24 -1.79
CA VAL A 109 -1.23 2.86 -2.28
C VAL A 109 -0.45 1.96 -1.33
N PHE A 110 -0.83 0.70 -1.25
CA PHE A 110 0.00 -0.33 -0.63
C PHE A 110 0.96 -0.88 -1.66
N ILE A 111 2.20 -1.07 -1.26
CA ILE A 111 3.28 -1.57 -2.11
C ILE A 111 3.87 -2.82 -1.47
N ASN A 112 4.10 -3.84 -2.28
CA ASN A 112 4.87 -5.02 -1.95
C ASN A 112 6.02 -5.17 -2.94
N ILE A 113 7.21 -5.48 -2.43
CA ILE A 113 8.41 -5.75 -3.25
C ILE A 113 8.86 -7.17 -2.92
N PRO A 114 8.55 -8.16 -3.80
CA PRO A 114 8.82 -9.57 -3.55
C PRO A 114 10.29 -9.91 -3.28
N GLU A 115 11.23 -9.09 -3.75
CA GLU A 115 12.67 -9.26 -3.50
C GLU A 115 13.07 -8.97 -2.04
N ILE A 116 12.27 -8.18 -1.30
CA ILE A 116 12.50 -7.88 0.12
C ILE A 116 11.68 -8.81 1.00
N SER A 117 10.37 -8.92 0.70
CA SER A 117 9.46 -9.88 1.30
C SER A 117 8.22 -10.01 0.44
N SER A 118 7.75 -11.25 0.22
CA SER A 118 6.54 -11.54 -0.55
C SER A 118 5.24 -11.30 0.22
N MET A 119 5.30 -11.14 1.55
CA MET A 119 4.13 -11.04 2.42
C MET A 119 3.91 -9.65 3.03
N GLU A 120 4.92 -8.76 2.98
CA GLU A 120 4.85 -7.42 3.55
C GLU A 120 4.26 -6.40 2.57
N TRP A 121 3.13 -5.80 2.94
CA TRP A 121 2.50 -4.70 2.20
C TRP A 121 2.57 -3.42 3.04
N HIS A 122 3.10 -2.34 2.46
CA HIS A 122 3.31 -1.07 3.17
C HIS A 122 2.63 0.09 2.44
N PRO A 123 1.91 0.98 3.16
CA PRO A 123 1.22 2.11 2.55
C PRO A 123 2.15 3.30 2.28
N PHE A 124 2.04 3.90 1.10
CA PHE A 124 2.78 5.10 0.71
C PHE A 124 1.91 6.07 -0.09
N SER A 125 1.97 7.36 0.26
CA SER A 125 1.26 8.41 -0.46
C SER A 125 1.82 8.61 -1.87
N LEU A 126 0.92 8.85 -2.83
CA LEU A 126 1.28 9.19 -4.19
C LEU A 126 1.75 10.65 -4.27
N SER A 127 2.91 10.85 -4.90
CA SER A 127 3.47 12.17 -5.24
C SER A 127 3.28 12.57 -6.69
N SER A 128 2.84 11.64 -7.54
CA SER A 128 2.40 11.92 -8.91
C SER A 128 0.99 12.52 -8.95
N ALA A 129 0.68 13.24 -10.02
CA ALA A 129 -0.66 13.74 -10.29
C ALA A 129 -1.53 12.71 -11.05
N PRO A 130 -2.87 12.78 -10.94
CA PRO A 130 -3.81 11.92 -11.66
C PRO A 130 -3.59 11.89 -13.18
N ASN A 131 -3.11 13.01 -13.72
CA ASN A 131 -2.85 13.21 -15.15
C ASN A 131 -1.46 12.73 -15.60
N ASP A 132 -0.55 12.41 -14.69
CA ASP A 132 0.76 11.85 -15.05
C ASP A 132 0.59 10.49 -15.76
N THR A 133 1.56 10.05 -16.55
CA THR A 133 1.52 8.70 -17.18
C THR A 133 1.99 7.60 -16.23
N ILE A 134 2.82 7.96 -15.25
CA ILE A 134 3.42 7.08 -14.26
C ILE A 134 2.83 7.35 -12.87
N MET A 135 2.91 6.34 -11.99
CA MET A 135 2.69 6.52 -10.56
C MET A 135 4.04 6.68 -9.87
N GLU A 136 4.10 7.58 -8.91
CA GLU A 136 5.34 7.93 -8.23
C GLU A 136 5.14 8.01 -6.71
N VAL A 137 6.00 7.30 -5.97
CA VAL A 137 6.05 7.33 -4.51
C VAL A 137 7.46 7.67 -4.02
N HIS A 138 7.50 8.27 -2.84
CA HIS A 138 8.74 8.57 -2.12
C HIS A 138 8.73 7.83 -0.78
N VAL A 139 9.71 6.96 -0.57
CA VAL A 139 9.78 6.08 0.60
C VAL A 139 10.95 6.47 1.48
N ARG A 140 10.68 6.79 2.75
CA ARG A 140 11.71 7.09 3.75
C ARG A 140 12.08 5.84 4.55
N ALA A 141 13.38 5.64 4.80
CA ALA A 141 13.89 4.56 5.64
C ALA A 141 13.62 4.82 7.13
N LEU A 142 12.56 4.21 7.67
CA LEU A 142 12.15 4.33 9.07
C LEU A 142 12.17 2.98 9.80
N GLY A 143 11.85 1.89 9.11
CA GLY A 143 11.82 0.53 9.65
C GLY A 143 12.70 -0.45 8.86
N ASN A 144 12.73 -1.71 9.33
CA ASN A 144 13.56 -2.78 8.77
C ASN A 144 13.32 -2.99 7.27
N TRP A 145 12.05 -3.06 6.85
CA TRP A 145 11.69 -3.22 5.43
C TRP A 145 12.16 -2.04 4.58
N THR A 146 11.88 -0.81 5.01
CA THR A 146 12.27 0.40 4.27
C THR A 146 13.78 0.64 4.24
N LYS A 147 14.55 0.10 5.20
CA LYS A 147 16.01 0.13 5.17
C LYS A 147 16.55 -0.83 4.10
N LYS A 148 16.04 -2.07 4.08
CA LYS A 148 16.34 -3.03 3.00
C LYS A 148 15.98 -2.49 1.62
N LEU A 149 14.93 -1.68 1.52
CA LEU A 149 14.56 -0.98 0.28
C LEU A 149 15.64 0.00 -0.19
N VAL A 150 16.22 0.79 0.71
CA VAL A 150 17.34 1.70 0.38
C VAL A 150 18.56 0.90 -0.07
N ASP A 151 18.87 -0.20 0.61
CA ASP A 151 20.00 -1.07 0.26
C ASP A 151 19.80 -1.68 -1.13
N LEU A 152 18.59 -2.17 -1.42
CA LEU A 152 18.22 -2.69 -2.74
C LEU A 152 18.33 -1.61 -3.83
N ALA A 153 17.87 -0.40 -3.55
CA ALA A 153 17.96 0.75 -4.47
C ALA A 153 19.40 1.25 -4.69
N SER A 154 20.34 0.84 -3.83
CA SER A 154 21.77 1.11 -4.01
C SER A 154 22.43 0.10 -4.96
N GLN A 155 21.83 -1.08 -5.12
CA GLN A 155 22.38 -2.20 -5.89
C GLN A 155 21.71 -2.35 -7.27
N LYS A 156 20.44 -1.99 -7.38
CA LYS A 156 19.63 -2.17 -8.60
C LYS A 156 18.93 -0.89 -9.02
N GLN A 157 18.72 -0.74 -10.32
CA GLN A 157 18.01 0.39 -10.92
C GLN A 157 16.54 0.09 -11.23
N GLN A 158 16.14 -1.19 -11.14
CA GLN A 158 14.77 -1.67 -11.35
C GLN A 158 14.48 -2.83 -10.39
N THR A 159 13.22 -3.00 -10.02
CA THR A 159 12.74 -4.14 -9.23
C THR A 159 11.29 -4.47 -9.60
N ARG A 160 10.82 -5.65 -9.19
CA ARG A 160 9.41 -6.02 -9.33
C ARG A 160 8.60 -5.46 -8.16
N ILE A 161 7.48 -4.82 -8.48
CA ILE A 161 6.58 -4.20 -7.52
C ILE A 161 5.16 -4.72 -7.72
N LYS A 162 4.51 -5.11 -6.63
CA LYS A 162 3.06 -5.27 -6.58
C LYS A 162 2.47 -4.05 -5.90
N PHE A 163 1.29 -3.63 -6.34
CA PHE A 163 0.60 -2.50 -5.76
C PHE A 163 -0.86 -2.86 -5.49
N ASP A 164 -1.45 -2.22 -4.49
CA ASP A 164 -2.86 -2.32 -4.14
C ASP A 164 -3.38 -0.91 -3.84
N GLY A 165 -4.52 -0.53 -4.42
CA GLY A 165 -5.12 0.79 -4.30
C GLY A 165 -5.59 1.36 -5.65
N PRO A 166 -5.88 2.67 -5.71
CA PRO A 166 -5.60 3.72 -4.72
C PRO A 166 -6.56 3.73 -3.52
N TYR A 167 -6.07 4.19 -2.36
CA TYR A 167 -6.81 4.33 -1.11
C TYR A 167 -6.80 5.75 -0.55
N GLY A 168 -7.77 6.02 0.31
CA GLY A 168 -7.98 7.33 0.93
C GLY A 168 -8.82 8.26 0.06
N ASN A 169 -9.33 9.34 0.64
CA ASN A 169 -10.00 10.40 -0.12
C ASN A 169 -9.86 11.69 0.70
N LEU A 170 -8.97 12.58 0.26
CA LEU A 170 -8.93 13.92 0.79
C LEU A 170 -10.13 14.66 0.22
N LYS A 171 -11.19 14.84 1.02
CA LYS A 171 -12.38 15.63 0.67
C LYS A 171 -12.07 17.13 0.64
N LEU A 172 -10.98 17.51 -0.02
CA LEU A 172 -10.50 18.88 -0.17
C LEU A 172 -10.83 19.35 -1.58
N ASN A 173 -11.82 20.23 -1.69
CA ASN A 173 -12.08 20.93 -2.94
C ASN A 173 -11.16 22.16 -3.05
N TYR A 174 -9.86 21.91 -3.25
CA TYR A 174 -8.84 22.96 -3.31
C TYR A 174 -9.06 23.95 -4.47
N ARG A 175 -9.80 23.55 -5.50
CA ARG A 175 -10.12 24.38 -6.67
C ARG A 175 -11.11 25.52 -6.36
N ARG A 176 -11.79 25.47 -5.22
CA ARG A 176 -12.77 26.51 -4.83
C ARG A 176 -12.11 27.72 -4.15
N TYR A 177 -10.83 27.61 -3.80
CA TYR A 177 -10.10 28.65 -3.09
C TYR A 177 -9.14 29.36 -4.04
N THR A 178 -9.13 30.69 -3.99
CA THR A 178 -8.19 31.52 -4.77
C THR A 178 -6.78 31.50 -4.19
N ASN A 179 -6.66 31.40 -2.86
CA ASN A 179 -5.39 31.37 -2.14
C ASN A 179 -5.30 30.08 -1.32
N MET A 180 -4.14 29.44 -1.32
CA MET A 180 -3.90 28.19 -0.61
C MET A 180 -2.56 28.21 0.12
N LEU A 181 -2.56 27.84 1.40
CA LEU A 181 -1.36 27.60 2.19
C LEU A 181 -1.23 26.11 2.46
N LEU A 182 -0.23 25.47 1.86
CA LEU A 182 0.10 24.06 2.10
C LEU A 182 1.31 23.98 3.05
N ILE A 183 1.12 23.40 4.23
CA ILE A 183 2.20 23.20 5.22
C ILE A 183 2.52 21.72 5.29
N GLY A 184 3.74 21.34 4.92
CA GLY A 184 4.21 19.97 4.98
C GLY A 184 5.52 19.85 5.76
N GLY A 185 5.66 18.77 6.53
CA GLY A 185 6.87 18.46 7.29
C GLY A 185 7.37 17.05 7.00
N GLY A 186 8.68 16.91 6.78
CA GLY A 186 9.33 15.62 6.53
C GLY A 186 8.75 14.88 5.32
N ILE A 187 8.46 13.58 5.47
CA ILE A 187 7.85 12.77 4.40
C ILE A 187 6.37 13.12 4.16
N GLY A 188 5.74 13.87 5.07
CA GLY A 188 4.36 14.35 4.92
C GLY A 188 4.18 15.36 3.78
N VAL A 189 5.27 15.82 3.16
CA VAL A 189 5.24 16.67 1.95
C VAL A 189 4.80 15.90 0.70
N THR A 190 4.97 14.57 0.67
CA THR A 190 4.66 13.72 -0.49
C THR A 190 3.24 13.88 -1.06
N PRO A 191 2.15 13.79 -0.26
CA PRO A 191 0.80 14.02 -0.77
C PRO A 191 0.57 15.47 -1.24
N LEU A 192 1.25 16.46 -0.62
CA LEU A 192 1.14 17.87 -1.02
C LEU A 192 1.75 18.12 -2.41
N ILE A 193 2.85 17.43 -2.73
CA ILE A 193 3.44 17.48 -4.08
C ILE A 193 2.44 16.99 -5.13
N GLY A 194 1.72 15.89 -4.84
CA GLY A 194 0.69 15.39 -5.74
C GLY A 194 -0.45 16.40 -5.98
N ILE A 195 -0.90 17.08 -4.93
CA ILE A 195 -1.93 18.14 -5.01
C ILE A 195 -1.39 19.33 -5.82
N LEU A 196 -0.18 19.80 -5.55
CA LEU A 196 0.45 20.91 -6.27
C LEU A 196 0.57 20.61 -7.77
N LYS A 197 1.06 19.42 -8.13
CA LYS A 197 1.16 19.00 -9.54
C LYS A 197 -0.21 19.02 -10.24
N ASP A 198 -1.28 18.59 -9.56
CA ASP A 198 -2.64 18.65 -10.13
C ASP A 198 -3.11 20.10 -10.35
N ILE A 199 -2.85 21.00 -9.40
CA ILE A 199 -3.18 22.43 -9.52
C ILE A 199 -2.43 23.06 -10.71
N PHE A 200 -1.12 22.85 -10.81
CA PHE A 200 -0.31 23.39 -11.91
C PHE A 200 -0.76 22.90 -13.28
N PHE A 201 -1.09 21.61 -13.39
CA PHE A 201 -1.62 21.04 -14.62
C PHE A 201 -2.93 21.73 -15.05
N PHE A 202 -3.82 21.98 -14.09
CA PHE A 202 -5.10 22.64 -14.34
C PHE A 202 -4.93 24.09 -14.82
N GLU A 203 -4.07 24.88 -14.17
CA GLU A 203 -3.79 26.26 -14.59
C GLU A 203 -3.20 26.32 -16.01
N GLY A 204 -2.26 25.43 -16.33
CA GLY A 204 -1.67 25.34 -17.66
C GLY A 204 -2.70 25.06 -18.75
N THR A 205 -3.71 24.24 -18.44
CA THR A 205 -4.83 23.91 -19.35
C THR A 205 -5.77 25.10 -19.58
N ILE A 206 -6.04 25.92 -18.55
CA ILE A 206 -6.86 27.13 -18.70
C ILE A 206 -6.14 28.17 -19.56
N ARG A 207 -4.85 28.41 -19.31
CA ARG A 207 -4.07 29.38 -20.08
C ARG A 207 -3.98 29.04 -21.56
N THR A 208 -3.82 27.75 -21.90
CA THR A 208 -3.80 27.31 -23.31
C THR A 208 -5.16 27.48 -24.00
N ARG A 209 -6.29 27.30 -23.29
CA ARG A 209 -7.63 27.52 -23.86
C ARG A 209 -8.01 28.99 -24.09
N LEU A 210 -7.38 29.93 -23.38
CA LEU A 210 -7.66 31.36 -23.53
C LEU A 210 -6.82 32.02 -24.63
N GLN A 211 -5.84 31.31 -25.21
CA GLN A 211 -4.97 31.78 -26.28
C GLN A 211 -5.33 31.23 -27.68
N THR A 212 -6.39 30.44 -27.76
CA THR A 212 -6.98 29.89 -29.00
C THR A 212 -8.35 30.49 -29.23
#